data_AF-A0A1F3BXU8-F1
#
_entry.id   AF-A0A1F3BXU8-F1
#
_cell.length_a   1.000
_cell.length_b   1.000
_cell.length_c   1.000
_cell.angle_alpha   90.00
_cell.angle_beta   90.00
_cell.angle_gamma   90.00
#
_symmetry.space_group_name_H-M   'P 1'
#
loop_
_entity.id
_entity.type
_entity.pdbx_description
1 polymer ?
#
loop_
_entity_poly.entity_id
_entity_poly.type
_entity_poly.pdbx_seq_one_letter_code
_entity_poly.pdbx_strand_id
1 'polypeptide(L)'
;MRTTVTLDPDVATKLKQLAHKSRRSFKAVLNESLRRGLAAQARSATASPFVVEPHSGGFRPGVDPAKLNQLVDQLETEDFARESHR
;
A
#
# COMPACT_ATOMS: atom_id res chain seq x y z
N MET A 1 37.30 -4.06 2.36
CA MET A 1 37.71 -5.48 2.45
C MET A 1 37.62 -6.12 1.07
N ARG A 2 38.54 -7.05 0.73
CA ARG A 2 38.45 -7.89 -0.47
C ARG A 2 37.95 -9.27 -0.03
N THR A 3 36.85 -9.70 -0.61
CA THR A 3 36.19 -10.97 -0.29
C THR A 3 35.85 -11.68 -1.59
N THR A 4 36.08 -12.97 -1.65
CA THR A 4 35.59 -13.83 -2.73
C THR A 4 34.26 -14.42 -2.28
N VAL A 5 33.22 -14.25 -3.09
CA VAL A 5 31.88 -14.79 -2.81
C VAL A 5 31.44 -15.67 -3.97
N THR A 6 30.87 -16.82 -3.65
CA THR A 6 30.21 -17.68 -4.65
C THR A 6 28.78 -17.20 -4.82
N LEU A 7 28.35 -17.03 -6.08
CA LEU A 7 26.99 -16.58 -6.42
C LEU A 7 26.32 -17.65 -7.27
N ASP A 8 25.03 -17.86 -7.03
CA ASP A 8 24.22 -18.71 -7.90
C ASP A 8 24.19 -18.14 -9.33
N PRO A 9 24.11 -18.99 -10.37
CA PRO A 9 24.19 -18.56 -11.76
C PRO A 9 23.14 -17.50 -12.14
N ASP A 10 21.93 -17.61 -11.58
CA ASP A 10 20.83 -16.69 -11.86
C ASP A 10 21.07 -15.31 -11.20
N VAL A 11 21.56 -15.30 -9.95
CA VAL A 11 21.92 -14.08 -9.22
C VAL A 11 23.05 -13.35 -9.92
N ALA A 12 24.10 -14.06 -10.32
CA ALA A 12 25.22 -13.49 -11.06
C ALA A 12 24.75 -12.85 -12.38
N THR A 13 23.85 -13.51 -13.10
CA THR A 13 23.27 -13.00 -14.36
C THR A 13 22.44 -11.74 -14.14
N LYS A 14 21.54 -11.73 -13.15
CA LYS A 14 20.72 -10.57 -12.80
C LYS A 14 21.58 -9.37 -12.40
N LEU A 15 22.62 -9.58 -11.59
CA LEU A 15 23.53 -8.52 -11.17
C LEU A 15 24.35 -7.95 -12.34
N LYS A 16 24.80 -8.79 -13.28
CA LYS A 16 25.49 -8.31 -14.51
C LYS A 16 24.56 -7.47 -15.37
N GLN A 17 23.32 -7.91 -15.57
CA GLN A 17 22.32 -7.15 -16.32
C GLN A 17 22.01 -5.80 -15.65
N LEU A 18 21.86 -5.80 -14.32
CA LEU A 18 21.62 -4.58 -13.55
C LEU A 18 22.80 -3.61 -13.62
N ALA A 19 24.03 -4.11 -13.54
CA ALA A 19 25.26 -3.34 -13.73
C ALA A 19 25.32 -2.69 -15.12
N HIS A 20 24.97 -3.46 -16.16
CA HIS A 20 24.94 -2.95 -17.53
C HIS A 20 23.87 -1.86 -17.70
N LYS A 21 22.63 -2.10 -17.25
CA LYS A 21 21.52 -1.14 -17.30
C LYS A 21 21.81 0.15 -16.54
N SER A 22 22.44 0.04 -15.38
CA SER A 22 22.78 1.20 -14.54
C SER A 22 24.10 1.88 -14.92
N ARG A 23 24.86 1.34 -15.88
CA ARG A 23 26.21 1.79 -16.26
C ARG A 23 27.16 1.91 -15.06
N ARG A 24 27.08 0.97 -14.13
CA ARG A 24 27.91 0.95 -12.91
C ARG A 24 28.73 -0.32 -12.84
N SER A 25 29.82 -0.28 -12.08
CA SER A 25 30.66 -1.46 -11.89
C SER A 25 29.91 -2.58 -11.17
N PHE A 26 30.21 -3.83 -11.51
CA PHE A 26 29.61 -5.00 -10.88
C PHE A 26 29.76 -4.97 -9.34
N LYS A 27 30.93 -4.54 -8.84
CA LYS A 27 31.19 -4.35 -7.41
C LYS A 27 30.24 -3.33 -6.76
N ALA A 28 29.99 -2.19 -7.42
CA ALA A 28 29.12 -1.16 -6.88
C ALA A 28 27.68 -1.67 -6.76
N VAL A 29 27.19 -2.33 -7.82
CA VAL A 29 25.84 -2.90 -7.84
C VAL A 29 25.70 -4.04 -6.81
N LEU A 30 26.66 -4.97 -6.76
CA LEU A 30 26.65 -6.06 -5.78
C LEU A 30 26.54 -5.52 -4.34
N ASN A 31 27.42 -4.57 -3.97
CA ASN A 31 27.43 -4.02 -2.63
C ASN A 31 26.14 -3.25 -2.30
N GLU A 32 25.59 -2.51 -3.26
CA GLU A 32 24.34 -1.78 -3.04
C GLU A 32 23.15 -2.72 -2.90
N SER A 33 23.04 -3.74 -3.75
CA SER A 33 22.01 -4.77 -3.64
C SER A 33 22.06 -5.46 -2.28
N LEU A 34 23.25 -5.82 -1.80
CA LEU A 34 23.44 -6.40 -0.46
C LEU A 34 23.02 -5.44 0.66
N ARG A 35 23.44 -4.16 0.60
CA ARG A 35 23.04 -3.14 1.59
C ARG A 35 21.51 -2.97 1.65
N ARG A 36 20.86 -2.88 0.47
CA ARG A 36 19.40 -2.77 0.38
C ARG A 36 18.70 -4.01 0.93
N GLY A 37 19.22 -5.21 0.62
CA GLY A 37 18.70 -6.47 1.14
C GLY A 37 18.78 -6.57 2.67
N LEU A 38 19.95 -6.26 3.25
CA LEU A 38 20.16 -6.28 4.70
C LEU A 38 19.28 -5.23 5.42
N ALA A 39 19.15 -4.03 4.85
CA ALA A 39 18.27 -3.01 5.41
C ALA A 39 16.78 -3.39 5.33
N ALA A 40 16.35 -4.04 4.24
CA ALA A 40 14.98 -4.53 4.11
C ALA A 40 14.68 -5.65 5.12
N GLN A 41 15.62 -6.56 5.34
CA GLN A 41 15.50 -7.61 6.36
C GLN A 41 15.40 -7.01 7.77
N ALA A 42 16.24 -6.02 8.09
CA ALA A 42 16.19 -5.34 9.38
C ALA A 42 14.83 -4.65 9.62
N ARG A 43 14.27 -3.98 8.60
CA ARG A 43 12.94 -3.37 8.69
C ARG A 43 11.81 -4.40 8.80
N SER A 44 11.92 -5.53 8.11
CA SER A 44 10.92 -6.60 8.22
C SER A 44 10.91 -7.23 9.61
N ALA A 45 12.05 -7.29 10.30
CA ALA A 45 12.14 -7.81 11.66
C ALA A 45 11.53 -6.88 12.72
N THR A 46 11.41 -5.58 12.41
CA THR A 46 10.91 -4.55 13.35
C THR A 46 9.55 -3.99 13.00
N ALA A 47 8.98 -4.35 11.84
CA ALA A 47 7.66 -3.88 11.44
C ALA A 47 6.58 -4.59 12.27
N SER A 48 5.98 -3.85 13.22
CA SER A 48 4.72 -4.25 13.84
C SER A 48 3.67 -4.46 12.75
N PRO A 49 2.77 -5.47 12.87
CA PRO A 49 1.65 -5.59 11.96
C PRO A 49 0.87 -4.28 11.91
N PHE A 50 0.40 -3.93 10.71
CA PHE A 50 -0.51 -2.81 10.53
C PHE A 50 -1.84 -3.14 11.23
N VAL A 51 -2.23 -2.29 12.19
CA VAL A 51 -3.50 -2.41 12.92
C VAL A 51 -4.39 -1.24 12.51
N VAL A 52 -5.61 -1.54 12.05
CA VAL A 52 -6.63 -0.53 11.83
C VAL A 52 -7.30 -0.25 13.16
N GLU A 53 -7.23 1.00 13.63
CA GLU A 53 -8.00 1.47 14.78
C GLU A 53 -9.32 2.08 14.29
N PRO A 54 -10.45 1.37 14.36
CA PRO A 54 -11.73 1.91 13.93
C PRO A 54 -12.19 3.01 14.89
N HIS A 55 -12.70 4.12 14.35
CA HIS A 55 -13.37 5.14 15.15
C HIS A 55 -14.90 4.98 15.04
N SER A 56 -15.62 5.28 16.12
CA SER A 56 -17.09 5.32 16.11
C SER A 56 -17.58 6.54 15.32
N GLY A 57 -17.84 6.37 14.02
CA GLY A 57 -18.23 7.46 13.11
C GLY A 57 -19.72 7.84 13.10
N GLY A 58 -20.57 7.16 13.88
CA GLY A 58 -21.99 7.49 13.99
C GLY A 58 -22.83 7.29 12.70
N PHE A 59 -22.30 6.57 11.72
CA PHE A 59 -22.97 6.34 10.45
C PHE A 59 -24.27 5.55 10.61
N ARG A 60 -25.31 5.96 9.88
CA ARG A 60 -26.60 5.26 9.84
C ARG A 60 -26.64 4.34 8.62
N PRO A 61 -27.01 3.06 8.76
CA PRO A 61 -27.19 2.15 7.63
C PRO A 61 -28.17 2.74 6.61
N GLY A 62 -27.83 2.65 5.32
CA GLY A 62 -28.67 3.16 4.23
C GLY A 62 -28.59 4.68 4.01
N VAL A 63 -27.90 5.44 4.88
CA VAL A 63 -27.68 6.87 4.72
C VAL A 63 -26.26 7.13 4.27
N ASP A 64 -26.10 7.65 3.06
CA ASP A 64 -24.81 8.10 2.52
C ASP A 64 -24.55 9.56 2.95
N PRO A 65 -23.55 9.84 3.81
CA PRO A 65 -23.23 11.20 4.25
C PRO A 65 -22.81 12.13 3.11
N ALA A 66 -22.38 11.59 1.97
CA ALA A 66 -22.01 12.40 0.80
C ALA A 66 -23.23 12.79 -0.05
N LYS A 67 -24.43 12.29 0.25
CA LYS A 67 -25.65 12.48 -0.56
C LYS A 67 -26.84 12.98 0.27
N LEU A 68 -26.60 13.87 1.23
CA LEU A 68 -27.65 14.37 2.12
C LEU A 68 -28.79 15.09 1.38
N ASN A 69 -28.53 15.75 0.26
CA ASN A 69 -29.60 16.38 -0.55
C ASN A 69 -30.62 15.35 -1.04
N GLN A 70 -30.16 14.17 -1.48
CA GLN A 70 -31.08 13.10 -1.93
C GLN A 70 -31.92 12.54 -0.78
N LEU A 71 -31.34 12.49 0.42
CA LEU A 71 -32.10 12.10 1.61
C LEU A 71 -33.20 13.11 1.93
N VAL A 72 -32.92 14.41 1.78
CA VAL A 72 -33.94 15.45 1.94
C VAL A 72 -35.06 15.28 0.92
N ASP A 73 -34.71 15.12 -0.37
CA ASP A 73 -35.71 14.91 -1.44
C ASP A 73 -36.61 13.68 -1.17
N GLN A 74 -36.03 12.60 -0.66
CA GLN A 74 -36.76 11.39 -0.28
C GLN A 74 -37.74 11.66 0.86
N LEU A 75 -37.29 12.33 1.92
CA LEU A 75 -38.14 12.66 3.07
C LEU A 75 -39.31 13.57 2.67
N GLU A 76 -39.06 14.58 1.83
CA GLU A 76 -40.11 15.47 1.31
C GLU A 76 -41.15 14.69 0.48
N THR A 77 -40.69 13.77 -0.37
CA THR A 77 -41.58 12.92 -1.17
C THR A 77 -42.44 12.01 -0.29
N GLU A 78 -41.85 11.41 0.75
CA GLU A 78 -42.57 10.57 1.70
C GLU A 78 -43.62 11.36 2.49
N ASP A 79 -43.29 12.56 2.95
CA ASP A 79 -44.21 13.42 3.69
C ASP A 79 -45.39 13.86 2.81
N PHE A 80 -45.14 14.24 1.56
CA PHE A 80 -46.19 14.54 0.58
C PHE A 80 -47.12 13.34 0.34
N ALA A 81 -46.54 12.14 0.16
CA ALA A 81 -47.32 10.93 -0.02
C ALA A 81 -48.21 10.63 1.19
N ARG A 82 -47.69 10.80 2.42
CA ARG A 82 -48.49 10.62 3.65
C ARG A 82 -49.65 11.61 3.75
N GLU A 83 -49.44 12.86 3.38
CA GLU A 83 -50.50 13.89 3.41
C GLU A 83 -51.58 13.62 2.35
N SER A 84 -51.17 13.21 1.14
CA SER A 84 -52.10 12.90 0.03
C SER A 84 -52.98 11.66 0.26
N HIS A 85 -52.58 10.77 1.17
CA HIS A 85 -53.32 9.56 1.53
C HIS A 85 -54.25 9.73 2.75
N ARG A 86 -54.34 10.95 3.31
CA ARG A 86 -55.21 11.30 4.43
C ARG A 86 -56.49 11.98 3.98
#